data_AF-E9LMI6-F1
#
_entry.id   AF-E9LMI6-F1
#
_cell.length_a   1.000
_cell.length_b   1.000
_cell.length_c   1.000
_cell.angle_alpha   90.00
_cell.angle_beta   90.00
_cell.angle_gamma   90.00
#
_symmetry.space_group_name_H-M   'P 1'
#
loop_
_entity.id
_entity.type
_entity.pdbx_description
1 polymer ?
#
loop_
_entity_poly.entity_id
_entity_poly.type
_entity_poly.pdbx_seq_one_letter_code
_entity_poly.pdbx_strand_id
1 'polypeptide(L)'
;MRKISYGRKSQLSQPAHSLFSLCSGINYFQHKKEKTMNLVDAFVKKVISGPYEEYGKWWIDVEYISWGVPGKTRLMFDSKEQALEVKEGYKFLT
;
A
#
# COMPACT_ATOMS: atom_id res chain seq x y z
N MET A 1 -50.68 -5.99 -50.68
CA MET A 1 -49.75 -4.88 -50.97
C MET A 1 -49.43 -4.13 -49.69
N ARG A 2 -48.19 -4.16 -49.19
CA ARG A 2 -47.70 -3.23 -48.17
C ARG A 2 -46.24 -2.90 -48.47
N LYS A 3 -45.96 -1.62 -48.73
CA LYS A 3 -44.61 -1.11 -48.92
C LYS A 3 -44.06 -0.57 -47.58
N ILE A 4 -42.95 -1.19 -47.17
CA ILE A 4 -41.66 -0.65 -46.73
C ILE A 4 -41.64 0.54 -45.76
N SER A 5 -40.98 0.34 -44.61
CA SER A 5 -40.10 1.34 -43.98
C SER A 5 -39.01 0.67 -43.12
N TYR A 6 -37.77 0.94 -43.55
CA TYR A 6 -36.43 0.92 -42.93
C TYR A 6 -36.09 -0.01 -41.73
N GLY A 7 -35.13 -0.92 -41.99
CA GLY A 7 -34.26 -1.59 -41.01
C GLY A 7 -32.93 -1.93 -41.68
N ARG A 8 -31.85 -2.40 -41.06
CA ARG A 8 -31.39 -2.63 -39.67
C ARG A 8 -29.91 -3.04 -39.84
N LYS A 9 -29.05 -2.78 -38.86
CA LYS A 9 -27.65 -3.25 -38.72
C LYS A 9 -27.44 -4.73 -39.16
N SER A 10 -26.27 -5.05 -39.75
CA SER A 10 -25.17 -5.84 -39.12
C SER A 10 -24.30 -6.67 -40.09
N GLN A 11 -22.97 -6.60 -39.87
CA GLN A 11 -21.93 -7.66 -39.93
C GLN A 11 -21.55 -8.36 -41.25
N LEU A 12 -20.23 -8.50 -41.46
CA LEU A 12 -19.45 -9.62 -42.07
C LEU A 12 -18.08 -9.05 -42.49
N SER A 13 -16.90 -9.64 -42.35
CA SER A 13 -16.26 -10.72 -41.59
C SER A 13 -14.75 -10.56 -41.87
N GLN A 14 -13.86 -10.99 -40.96
CA GLN A 14 -12.40 -10.92 -41.15
C GLN A 14 -11.90 -11.73 -42.37
N PRO A 15 -10.62 -11.54 -42.79
CA PRO A 15 -9.72 -12.69 -42.71
C PRO A 15 -8.30 -12.40 -42.18
N ALA A 16 -7.86 -13.37 -41.38
CA ALA A 16 -6.55 -13.98 -41.10
C ALA A 16 -5.22 -13.40 -41.64
N HIS A 17 -4.33 -13.13 -40.67
CA HIS A 17 -2.92 -13.57 -40.53
C HIS A 17 -1.89 -13.36 -41.67
N SER A 18 -0.92 -12.48 -41.42
CA SER A 18 0.49 -12.69 -41.77
C SER A 18 1.37 -12.18 -40.62
N LEU A 19 2.34 -13.00 -40.22
CA LEU A 19 3.10 -12.97 -38.98
C LEU A 19 4.39 -12.13 -39.05
N PHE A 20 4.91 -11.79 -37.86
CA PHE A 20 6.27 -11.35 -37.49
C PHE A 20 6.69 -9.96 -38.00
N SER A 21 6.94 -8.97 -37.14
CA SER A 21 8.04 -9.02 -36.17
C SER A 21 7.78 -8.09 -34.96
N LEU A 22 7.63 -8.71 -33.79
CA LEU A 22 7.73 -8.07 -32.49
C LEU A 22 9.22 -7.89 -32.16
N CYS A 23 9.71 -6.65 -32.18
CA CYS A 23 10.87 -6.25 -31.38
C CYS A 23 10.47 -5.08 -30.50
N SER A 24 9.75 -5.42 -29.43
CA SER A 24 10.00 -4.97 -28.06
C SER A 24 10.70 -3.62 -27.90
N GLY A 25 9.91 -2.55 -27.93
CA GLY A 25 10.20 -1.36 -27.13
C GLY A 25 10.07 -1.76 -25.66
N ILE A 26 11.16 -2.26 -25.08
CA ILE A 26 11.32 -2.44 -23.65
C ILE A 26 11.22 -1.03 -23.07
N ASN A 27 10.00 -0.61 -22.73
CA ASN A 27 9.84 0.46 -21.77
C ASN A 27 10.60 -0.03 -20.54
N TYR A 28 11.73 0.64 -20.26
CA TYR A 28 12.51 0.49 -19.06
C TYR A 28 11.56 0.82 -17.89
N PHE A 29 10.80 -0.18 -17.47
CA PHE A 29 10.12 -0.19 -16.20
C PHE A 29 11.26 -0.17 -15.20
N GLN A 30 11.64 1.03 -14.76
CA GLN A 30 12.56 1.20 -13.68
C GLN A 30 11.91 0.54 -12.47
N HIS A 31 12.20 -0.74 -12.26
CA HIS A 31 12.26 -1.29 -10.93
C HIS A 31 13.32 -0.46 -10.23
N LYS A 32 12.89 0.65 -9.58
CA LYS A 32 13.55 1.07 -8.36
C LYS A 32 13.60 -0.20 -7.53
N LYS A 33 14.78 -0.79 -7.41
CA LYS A 33 15.09 -1.67 -6.29
C LYS A 33 14.93 -0.78 -5.07
N GLU A 34 13.71 -0.71 -4.55
CA GLU A 34 13.53 -0.38 -3.14
C GLU A 34 14.45 -1.36 -2.43
N LYS A 35 15.45 -0.81 -1.75
CA LYS A 35 16.23 -1.57 -0.78
C LYS A 35 15.19 -2.02 0.23
N THR A 36 14.70 -3.24 0.08
CA THR A 36 13.75 -3.84 1.01
C THR A 36 14.49 -3.95 2.33
N MET A 37 14.34 -2.93 3.19
CA MET A 37 14.51 -3.17 4.61
C MET A 37 13.51 -4.27 4.92
N ASN A 38 13.99 -5.38 5.49
CA ASN A 38 13.12 -6.42 6.00
C ASN A 38 12.43 -5.84 7.25
N LEU A 39 11.47 -4.95 7.02
CA LEU A 39 10.68 -4.34 8.07
C LEU A 39 9.78 -5.42 8.64
N VAL A 40 9.73 -5.46 9.95
CA VAL A 40 8.97 -6.45 10.68
C VAL A 40 7.71 -5.81 11.23
N ASP A 41 6.58 -6.51 11.07
CA ASP A 41 5.33 -6.11 11.72
C ASP A 41 5.46 -6.24 13.24
N ALA A 42 5.20 -5.13 13.93
CA ALA A 42 5.16 -5.03 15.37
C ALA A 42 3.79 -4.52 15.83
N PHE A 43 3.32 -5.03 16.98
CA PHE A 43 2.04 -4.65 17.56
C PHE A 43 2.24 -4.12 18.98
N VAL A 44 1.66 -2.96 19.27
CA VAL A 44 1.66 -2.39 20.62
C VAL A 44 0.89 -3.32 21.55
N LYS A 45 1.56 -3.80 22.59
CA LYS A 45 0.98 -4.60 23.66
C LYS A 45 0.45 -3.71 24.78
N LYS A 46 1.20 -2.68 25.15
CA LYS A 46 0.86 -1.78 26.26
C LYS A 46 1.49 -0.41 26.04
N VAL A 47 0.73 0.64 26.33
CA VAL A 47 1.25 2.01 26.37
C VAL A 47 1.86 2.27 27.75
N ILE A 48 3.12 2.68 27.79
CA ILE A 48 3.88 2.90 29.03
C ILE A 48 3.71 4.35 29.50
N SER A 49 3.78 5.30 28.57
CA SER A 49 3.67 6.73 28.86
C SER A 49 2.51 7.36 28.10
N GLY A 50 1.96 8.45 28.63
CA GLY A 50 1.18 9.37 27.80
C GLY A 50 2.07 10.04 26.74
N PRO A 51 1.49 10.65 25.71
CA PRO A 51 2.25 11.37 24.69
C PRO A 51 2.94 12.59 25.31
N TYR A 52 4.24 12.72 25.07
CA TYR A 52 5.07 13.84 25.52
C TYR A 52 5.79 14.50 24.33
N GLU A 53 6.09 15.78 24.45
CA GLU A 53 6.78 16.52 23.39
C GLU A 53 8.29 16.56 23.67
N GLU A 54 9.09 16.13 22.70
CA GLU A 54 10.55 16.23 22.74
C GLU A 54 11.06 16.60 21.34
N TYR A 55 11.94 17.59 21.25
CA TYR A 55 12.48 18.11 19.99
C TYR A 55 11.42 18.55 18.95
N GLY A 56 10.26 19.05 19.42
CA GLY A 56 9.15 19.45 18.54
C GLY A 56 8.43 18.28 17.86
N LYS A 57 8.60 17.06 18.39
CA LYS A 57 7.89 15.85 17.98
C LYS A 57 7.17 15.24 19.17
N TRP A 58 6.11 14.49 18.89
CA TRP A 58 5.33 13.79 19.91
C TRP A 58 5.80 12.36 20.04
N TRP A 59 6.23 11.99 21.24
CA TRP A 59 6.77 10.69 21.57
C TRP A 59 5.84 9.93 22.50
N ILE A 60 5.82 8.61 22.33
CA ILE A 60 5.10 7.70 23.23
C ILE A 60 5.94 6.44 23.45
N ASP A 61 6.11 6.07 24.71
CA ASP A 61 6.82 4.86 25.10
C ASP A 61 5.83 3.70 25.12
N VAL A 62 6.14 2.63 24.39
CA VAL A 62 5.27 1.46 24.24
C VAL A 62 6.04 0.15 24.45
N GLU A 63 5.37 -0.82 25.05
CA GLU A 63 5.74 -2.22 24.93
C GLU A 63 5.06 -2.80 23.70
N TYR A 64 5.81 -3.52 22.88
CA TYR A 64 5.31 -4.16 21.67
C TYR A 64 5.69 -5.63 21.64
N ILE A 65 5.05 -6.39 20.76
CA ILE A 65 5.44 -7.75 20.42
C ILE A 65 5.70 -7.81 18.92
N SER A 66 6.84 -8.38 18.52
CA SER A 66 7.16 -8.73 17.14
C SER A 66 7.58 -10.20 17.08
N TRP A 67 6.97 -11.00 16.21
CA TRP A 67 7.21 -12.45 16.10
C TRP A 67 7.16 -13.23 17.43
N GLY A 68 6.34 -12.79 18.38
CA GLY A 68 6.23 -13.40 19.71
C GLY A 68 7.29 -12.95 20.72
N VAL A 69 8.24 -12.09 20.32
CA VAL A 69 9.25 -11.50 21.21
C VAL A 69 8.76 -10.13 21.70
N PRO A 70 8.66 -9.90 23.02
CA PRO A 70 8.31 -8.60 23.57
C PRO A 70 9.51 -7.64 23.51
N GLY A 71 9.24 -6.36 23.23
CA GLY A 71 10.23 -5.28 23.19
C GLY A 71 9.67 -3.97 23.73
N LYS A 72 10.55 -3.00 23.93
CA LYS A 72 10.21 -1.62 24.30
C LYS A 72 10.73 -0.68 23.23
N THR A 73 9.92 0.29 22.83
CA THR A 73 10.33 1.31 21.86
C THR A 73 9.65 2.64 22.12
N ARG A 74 10.14 3.68 21.46
CA ARG A 74 9.53 5.01 21.42
C ARG A 74 9.00 5.25 20.02
N LEU A 75 7.70 5.52 19.91
CA LEU A 75 7.08 5.89 18.65
C LEU A 75 7.05 7.42 18.52
N MET A 76 7.35 7.92 17.34
CA MET A 76 7.41 9.36 17.03
C MET A 76 6.26 9.73 16.11
N PHE A 77 5.58 10.83 16.42
CA PHE A 77 4.48 11.39 15.65
C PHE A 77 4.66 12.88 15.43
N ASP A 78 4.06 13.38 14.35
CA ASP A 78 4.06 14.80 14.02
C ASP A 78 3.02 15.58 14.83
N SER A 79 1.94 14.93 15.25
CA SER A 79 0.87 15.55 16.02
C SER A 79 0.56 14.77 17.29
N LYS A 80 0.10 15.50 18.32
CA LYS A 80 -0.38 14.92 19.58
C LYS A 80 -1.55 13.98 19.35
N GLU A 81 -2.42 14.31 18.41
CA GLU A 81 -3.62 13.53 18.08
C GLU A 81 -3.26 12.13 17.59
N GLN A 82 -2.29 12.03 16.68
CA GLN A 82 -1.78 10.73 16.21
C GLN A 82 -1.17 9.91 17.35
N ALA A 83 -0.42 10.56 18.23
CA ALA A 83 0.16 9.89 19.40
C ALA A 83 -0.91 9.39 20.39
N LEU A 84 -2.05 10.09 20.50
CA LEU A 84 -3.19 9.68 21.34
C LEU A 84 -4.01 8.53 20.74
N GLU A 85 -3.99 8.35 19.41
CA GLU A 85 -4.65 7.23 18.75
C GLU A 85 -3.93 5.89 19.00
N VAL A 86 -2.65 5.93 19.39
CA VAL A 86 -1.87 4.74 19.73
C VAL A 86 -2.45 4.08 20.98
N LYS A 87 -2.91 2.85 20.77
CA LYS A 87 -3.49 1.99 21.79
C LYS A 87 -3.01 0.55 21.59
N GLU A 88 -3.37 -0.32 22.52
CA GLU A 88 -3.09 -1.75 22.39
C GLU A 88 -3.64 -2.29 21.06
N GLY A 89 -2.83 -3.07 20.34
CA GLY A 89 -3.10 -3.56 19.00
C GLY A 89 -2.66 -2.63 17.86
N TYR A 90 -2.16 -1.42 18.15
CA TYR A 90 -1.62 -0.53 17.12
C TYR A 90 -0.45 -1.19 16.37
N LYS A 91 -0.56 -1.26 15.04
CA LYS A 91 0.44 -1.88 14.17
C LYS A 91 1.44 -0.84 13.69
N PHE A 92 2.73 -1.13 13.81
CA PHE A 92 3.81 -0.34 13.23
C PHE A 92 4.90 -1.24 12.67
N LEU A 93 5.81 -0.65 11.90
CA LEU A 93 6.95 -1.34 11.30
C LEU A 93 8.22 -1.01 12.09
N THR A 94 9.00 -2.05 12.43
CA THR A 94 10.31 -1.92 13.09
C THR A 94 11.45 -2.40 12.21
#